data_AF-A0A8C0PF25-F1
#
_entry.id   AF-A0A8C0PF25-F1
#
_cell.length_a   1.000
_cell.length_b   1.000
_cell.length_c   1.000
_cell.angle_alpha   90.00
_cell.angle_beta   90.00
_cell.angle_gamma   90.00
#
_symmetry.space_group_name_H-M   'P 1'
#
loop_
_entity.id
_entity.type
_entity.pdbx_description
1 polymer ?
#
loop_
_entity_poly.entity_id
_entity_poly.type
_entity_poly.pdbx_seq_one_letter_code
_entity_poly.pdbx_strand_id
1 'polypeptide(L)'
;MDWVPFYILPFIFSTGFCALPVLTQPTNASASLEESVKLTCTLSSEHSNYIVQWYQQQPGKAPRYLMYVRSDGSYNRGDRIPSRFSGSSSGADRYLTISNIKSEDEDDYYYCGADYTISGQYGWVFGEGTQLTVLGQPKASPSVTLFPPSSEELGANKATLVCLISDFYPSGVTVAWKADGSPVTQGVETTKPSKQSNNKYAASSYLSLTPDKWKSHSSFSCLVTHEGSTCGEEGGPRRVLLGS
;
A
#
# COMPACT_ATOMS: atom_id res chain seq x y z
N MET A 1 -25.06 -41.46 62.93
CA MET A 1 -24.43 -40.12 62.85
C MET A 1 -24.00 -39.97 61.41
N ASP A 2 -24.92 -39.51 60.57
CA ASP A 2 -24.69 -39.39 59.13
C ASP A 2 -24.01 -38.07 58.84
N TRP A 3 -22.86 -38.13 58.18
CA TRP A 3 -21.99 -37.00 57.88
C TRP A 3 -22.43 -36.41 56.54
N VAL A 4 -22.97 -35.19 56.54
CA VAL A 4 -23.34 -34.49 55.30
C VAL A 4 -22.07 -33.91 54.67
N PRO A 5 -21.71 -34.29 53.43
CA PRO A 5 -20.57 -33.70 52.75
C PRO A 5 -20.92 -32.28 52.29
N PHE A 6 -20.24 -31.28 52.85
CA PHE A 6 -20.30 -29.90 52.39
C PHE A 6 -19.65 -29.78 51.01
N TYR A 7 -20.46 -29.59 49.98
CA TYR A 7 -19.97 -29.17 48.67
C TYR A 7 -19.63 -27.68 48.70
N ILE A 8 -18.34 -27.37 48.77
CA ILE A 8 -17.85 -25.99 48.59
C ILE A 8 -17.94 -25.68 47.09
N LEU A 9 -18.89 -24.81 46.72
CA LEU A 9 -18.92 -24.18 45.41
C LEU A 9 -17.67 -23.29 45.28
N PRO A 10 -16.79 -23.50 44.29
CA PRO A 10 -15.65 -22.63 44.08
C PRO A 10 -16.19 -21.26 43.67
N PHE A 11 -16.01 -20.27 44.55
CA PHE A 11 -16.23 -18.87 44.22
C PHE A 11 -15.18 -18.50 43.17
N ILE A 12 -15.56 -18.55 41.89
CA ILE A 12 -14.77 -17.99 40.82
C ILE A 12 -14.80 -16.48 41.03
N PHE A 13 -13.79 -15.95 41.71
CA PHE A 13 -13.49 -14.53 41.68
C PHE A 13 -13.10 -14.19 40.24
N SER A 14 -14.06 -13.73 39.43
CA SER A 14 -13.75 -12.95 38.25
C SER A 14 -13.11 -11.65 38.72
N THR A 15 -11.78 -11.68 38.92
CA THR A 15 -11.02 -10.44 39.00
C THR A 15 -11.28 -9.71 37.71
N GLY A 16 -12.02 -8.60 37.78
CA GLY A 16 -12.24 -7.72 36.65
C GLY A 16 -10.88 -7.28 36.13
N PHE A 17 -10.40 -7.93 35.07
CA PHE A 17 -9.25 -7.48 34.33
C PHE A 17 -9.65 -6.13 33.73
N CYS A 18 -8.99 -5.05 34.14
CA CYS A 18 -9.05 -3.80 33.38
C CYS A 18 -8.51 -4.12 31.98
N ALA A 19 -9.42 -4.34 31.04
CA ALA A 19 -9.05 -4.69 29.67
C ALA A 19 -8.42 -3.47 29.00
N LEU A 20 -7.40 -3.69 28.19
CA LEU A 20 -6.83 -2.65 27.34
C LEU A 20 -7.90 -2.12 26.36
N PRO A 21 -7.83 -0.84 25.95
CA PRO A 21 -8.69 -0.36 24.89
C PRO A 21 -8.41 -1.13 23.60
N VAL A 22 -9.48 -1.52 22.92
CA VAL A 22 -9.41 -2.21 21.62
C VAL A 22 -9.97 -1.27 20.57
N LEU A 23 -9.25 -1.11 19.46
CA LEU A 23 -9.61 -0.27 18.33
C LEU A 23 -9.79 -1.15 17.10
N THR A 24 -10.98 -1.14 16.53
CA THR A 24 -11.30 -1.91 15.33
C THR A 24 -11.57 -0.94 14.18
N GLN A 25 -10.98 -1.21 13.01
CA GLN A 25 -11.22 -0.46 11.78
C GLN A 25 -11.34 -1.41 10.59
N PRO A 26 -12.07 -1.04 9.52
CA PRO A 26 -12.13 -1.86 8.32
C PRO A 26 -10.75 -1.94 7.68
N THR A 27 -10.40 -3.08 7.09
CA THR A 27 -9.09 -3.26 6.44
C THR A 27 -8.96 -2.45 5.14
N ASN A 28 -10.08 -2.21 4.46
CA ASN A 28 -10.13 -1.53 3.19
C ASN A 28 -11.36 -0.61 3.12
N ALA A 29 -11.22 0.50 2.41
CA ALA A 29 -12.32 1.37 2.04
C ALA A 29 -12.13 1.86 0.60
N SER A 30 -13.23 2.21 -0.05
CA SER A 30 -13.18 2.74 -1.41
C SER A 30 -14.14 3.91 -1.59
N ALA A 31 -13.78 4.81 -2.50
CA ALA A 31 -14.61 5.93 -2.93
C ALA A 31 -14.19 6.37 -4.33
N SER A 32 -15.13 6.92 -5.10
CA SER A 32 -14.81 7.47 -6.42
C SER A 32 -14.12 8.82 -6.29
N LEU A 33 -13.46 9.26 -7.36
CA LEU A 33 -12.94 10.63 -7.44
C LEU A 33 -14.04 11.66 -7.14
N GLU A 34 -13.67 12.73 -6.44
CA GLU A 34 -14.55 13.84 -6.02
C GLU A 34 -15.66 13.46 -5.01
N GLU A 35 -15.85 12.18 -4.71
CA GLU A 35 -16.76 11.72 -3.66
C GLU A 35 -16.15 11.89 -2.25
N SER A 36 -16.85 11.39 -1.25
CA SER A 36 -16.38 11.37 0.13
C SER A 36 -16.39 9.95 0.68
N VAL A 37 -15.38 9.61 1.48
CA VAL A 37 -15.32 8.35 2.24
C VAL A 37 -15.40 8.66 3.73
N LYS A 38 -16.10 7.80 4.50
CA LYS A 38 -16.14 7.86 5.96
C LYS A 38 -15.48 6.60 6.52
N LEU A 39 -14.28 6.75 7.07
CA LEU A 39 -13.54 5.70 7.75
C LEU A 39 -13.99 5.62 9.21
N THR A 40 -14.13 4.41 9.72
CA THR A 40 -14.64 4.15 11.08
C THR A 40 -13.54 3.53 11.93
N CYS A 41 -13.39 4.05 13.13
CA CYS A 41 -12.64 3.43 14.21
C CYS A 41 -13.58 3.21 15.41
N THR A 42 -13.82 1.95 15.74
CA THR A 42 -14.72 1.54 16.83
C THR A 42 -13.90 1.20 18.06
N LEU A 43 -14.17 1.89 19.17
CA LEU A 43 -13.60 1.59 20.47
C LEU A 43 -14.39 0.49 21.17
N SER A 44 -13.73 -0.27 22.07
CA SER A 44 -14.47 -1.10 23.02
C SER A 44 -15.40 -0.27 23.90
N SER A 45 -16.56 -0.83 24.28
CA SER A 45 -17.65 -0.13 24.98
C SER A 45 -17.18 0.63 26.22
N GLU A 46 -16.33 -0.01 27.02
CA GLU A 46 -15.77 0.51 28.27
C GLU A 46 -14.89 1.76 28.06
N HIS A 47 -14.40 1.97 26.84
CA HIS A 47 -13.52 3.08 26.46
C HIS A 47 -14.17 4.00 25.44
N SER A 48 -15.50 3.92 25.28
CA SER A 48 -16.26 4.71 24.30
C SER A 48 -16.14 6.22 24.47
N ASN A 49 -15.65 6.71 25.61
CA ASN A 49 -15.38 8.13 25.88
C ASN A 49 -13.99 8.60 25.43
N TYR A 50 -13.09 7.71 25.00
CA TYR A 50 -11.72 8.08 24.66
C TYR A 50 -11.63 8.96 23.40
N ILE A 51 -10.55 9.71 23.33
CA ILE A 51 -10.18 10.50 22.15
C ILE A 51 -9.46 9.58 21.17
N VAL A 52 -9.83 9.66 19.89
CA VAL A 52 -9.12 8.95 18.82
C VAL A 52 -8.30 9.92 18.01
N GLN A 53 -7.06 9.55 17.77
CA GLN A 53 -6.13 10.24 16.89
C GLN A 53 -6.06 9.50 15.55
N TRP A 54 -6.08 10.24 14.45
CA TRP A 54 -5.95 9.70 13.10
C TRP A 54 -4.59 10.02 12.51
N TYR A 55 -4.02 9.03 11.85
CA TYR A 55 -2.73 9.08 11.19
C TYR A 55 -2.88 8.60 9.75
N GLN A 56 -2.14 9.21 8.83
CA GLN A 56 -2.03 8.82 7.43
C GLN A 56 -0.62 8.32 7.15
N GLN A 57 -0.48 7.20 6.46
CA GLN A 57 0.80 6.69 6.02
C GLN A 57 0.75 6.38 4.53
N GLN A 58 1.59 7.09 3.77
CA GLN A 58 1.79 6.78 2.36
C GLN A 58 2.90 5.74 2.23
N PRO A 59 2.86 4.86 1.22
CA PRO A 59 3.93 3.88 1.00
C PRO A 59 5.32 4.54 0.95
N GLY A 60 6.25 4.03 1.76
CA GLY A 60 7.62 4.55 1.83
C GLY A 60 7.81 5.87 2.59
N LYS A 61 6.75 6.41 3.22
CA LYS A 61 6.82 7.63 4.03
C LYS A 61 6.55 7.35 5.51
N ALA A 62 7.04 8.25 6.36
CA ALA A 62 6.73 8.23 7.79
C ALA A 62 5.23 8.55 8.03
N PRO A 63 4.61 7.97 9.08
CA PRO A 63 3.25 8.33 9.46
C PRO A 63 3.09 9.83 9.74
N ARG A 64 2.00 10.39 9.26
CA ARG A 64 1.62 11.79 9.39
C ARG A 64 0.38 11.91 10.26
N TYR A 65 0.46 12.70 11.33
CA TYR A 65 -0.71 13.03 12.15
C TYR A 65 -1.74 13.86 11.39
N LEU A 66 -3.01 13.47 11.43
CA LEU A 66 -4.11 14.16 10.77
C LEU A 66 -4.94 15.01 11.72
N MET A 67 -5.47 14.40 12.79
CA MET A 67 -6.40 15.06 13.71
C MET A 67 -6.65 14.19 14.95
N TYR A 68 -7.31 14.77 15.94
CA TYR A 68 -8.00 14.01 16.97
C TYR A 68 -9.50 14.25 16.90
N VAL A 69 -10.29 13.27 17.34
CA VAL A 69 -11.76 13.30 17.40
C VAL A 69 -12.21 12.85 18.79
N ARG A 70 -13.01 13.67 19.47
CA ARG A 70 -13.55 13.42 20.81
C ARG A 70 -14.89 12.67 20.74
N SER A 71 -15.35 12.20 21.91
CA SER A 71 -16.64 11.52 22.06
C SER A 71 -17.85 12.38 21.71
N ASP A 72 -17.78 13.69 21.97
CA ASP A 72 -18.81 14.67 21.58
C ASP A 72 -18.79 15.03 20.08
N GLY A 73 -17.86 14.45 19.30
CA GLY A 73 -17.71 14.69 17.87
C GLY A 73 -16.88 15.92 17.53
N SER A 74 -16.45 16.70 18.52
CA SER A 74 -15.51 17.80 18.30
C SER A 74 -14.14 17.25 17.87
N TYR A 75 -13.48 17.96 16.96
CA TYR A 75 -12.19 17.57 16.42
C TYR A 75 -11.30 18.79 16.17
N ASN A 76 -9.98 18.58 16.20
CA ASN A 76 -9.03 19.56 15.69
C ASN A 76 -8.06 18.87 14.73
N ARG A 77 -7.84 19.53 13.59
CA ARG A 77 -6.86 19.14 12.59
C ARG A 77 -5.45 19.46 13.08
N GLY A 78 -4.51 18.58 12.75
CA GLY A 78 -3.09 18.85 12.88
C GLY A 78 -2.63 19.92 11.90
N ASP A 79 -1.35 20.28 12.02
CA ASP A 79 -0.77 21.34 11.21
C ASP A 79 -0.74 20.99 9.72
N ARG A 80 -1.11 21.98 8.89
CA ARG A 80 -1.12 21.88 7.42
C ARG A 80 -2.01 20.75 6.89
N ILE A 81 -3.02 20.34 7.65
CA ILE A 81 -3.99 19.32 7.22
C ILE A 81 -5.16 20.00 6.47
N PRO A 82 -5.41 19.62 5.20
CA PRO A 82 -6.44 20.25 4.38
C PRO A 82 -7.85 20.16 4.99
N SER A 83 -8.73 21.10 4.63
CA SER A 83 -10.14 21.13 5.06
C SER A 83 -10.99 19.98 4.55
N ARG A 84 -10.46 19.20 3.60
CA ARG A 84 -11.13 18.00 3.10
C ARG A 84 -11.27 16.91 4.16
N PHE A 85 -10.45 16.93 5.21
CA PHE A 85 -10.50 16.01 6.34
C PHE A 85 -11.36 16.58 7.48
N SER A 86 -12.34 15.81 7.94
CA SER A 86 -13.19 16.17 9.09
C SER A 86 -13.45 14.98 10.02
N GLY A 87 -13.65 15.26 11.31
CA GLY A 87 -14.01 14.27 12.31
C GLY A 87 -15.51 14.27 12.64
N SER A 88 -16.04 13.11 13.04
CA SER A 88 -17.34 13.00 13.72
C SER A 88 -17.36 11.78 14.64
N SER A 89 -18.37 11.66 15.50
CA SER A 89 -18.51 10.52 16.42
C SER A 89 -19.95 10.00 16.45
N SER A 90 -20.10 8.75 16.88
CA SER A 90 -21.41 8.16 17.24
C SER A 90 -21.19 7.03 18.23
N GLY A 91 -21.58 7.23 19.49
CA GLY A 91 -21.33 6.24 20.55
C GLY A 91 -19.84 5.91 20.70
N ALA A 92 -19.51 4.62 20.55
CA ALA A 92 -18.13 4.14 20.59
C ALA A 92 -17.34 4.36 19.29
N ASP A 93 -17.98 4.85 18.23
CA ASP A 93 -17.31 5.09 16.95
C ASP A 93 -16.72 6.49 16.87
N ARG A 94 -15.57 6.57 16.21
CA ARG A 94 -14.93 7.80 15.74
C ARG A 94 -14.74 7.69 14.25
N TYR A 95 -15.12 8.74 13.54
CA TYR A 95 -15.08 8.76 12.09
C TYR A 95 -14.06 9.78 11.59
N LEU A 96 -13.32 9.39 10.56
CA LEU A 96 -12.57 10.29 9.69
C LEU A 96 -13.31 10.36 8.36
N THR A 97 -13.79 11.55 8.00
CA THR A 97 -14.36 11.80 6.69
C THR A 97 -13.33 12.50 5.82
N ILE A 98 -13.10 11.97 4.63
CA ILE A 98 -12.25 12.56 3.59
C ILE A 98 -13.19 12.91 2.45
N SER A 99 -13.38 14.21 2.23
CA SER A 99 -14.19 14.73 1.13
C SER A 99 -13.33 15.06 -0.08
N ASN A 100 -13.96 15.16 -1.25
CA ASN A 100 -13.28 15.47 -2.51
C ASN A 100 -12.05 14.57 -2.72
N ILE A 101 -12.30 13.26 -2.77
CA ILE A 101 -11.28 12.23 -2.94
C ILE A 101 -10.48 12.49 -4.22
N LYS A 102 -9.15 12.37 -4.10
CA LYS A 102 -8.23 12.58 -5.21
C LYS A 102 -7.44 11.31 -5.51
N SER A 103 -6.89 11.23 -6.72
CA SER A 103 -5.97 10.14 -7.11
C SER A 103 -4.71 10.05 -6.23
N GLU A 104 -4.30 11.16 -5.60
CA GLU A 104 -3.18 11.18 -4.65
C GLU A 104 -3.50 10.42 -3.34
N ASP A 105 -4.77 10.23 -2.99
CA ASP A 105 -5.20 9.56 -1.76
C ASP A 105 -5.22 8.01 -1.89
N GLU A 106 -5.06 7.47 -3.10
CA GLU A 106 -5.02 6.03 -3.34
C GLU A 106 -3.73 5.39 -2.78
N ASP A 107 -3.88 4.18 -2.22
CA ASP A 107 -2.85 3.41 -1.50
C ASP A 107 -2.37 4.03 -0.19
N ASP A 108 -2.99 5.12 0.26
CA ASP A 108 -2.74 5.64 1.59
C ASP A 108 -3.41 4.76 2.64
N TYR A 109 -2.65 4.45 3.70
CA TYR A 109 -3.15 3.80 4.89
C TYR A 109 -3.56 4.84 5.93
N TYR A 110 -4.72 4.63 6.53
CA TYR A 110 -5.22 5.44 7.64
C TYR A 110 -5.24 4.59 8.91
N TYR A 111 -4.63 5.08 9.98
CA TYR A 111 -4.60 4.40 11.27
C TYR A 111 -5.28 5.26 12.31
N CYS A 112 -6.17 4.65 13.10
CA CYS A 112 -6.64 5.26 14.33
C CYS A 112 -5.82 4.76 15.53
N GLY A 113 -5.62 5.64 16.51
CA GLY A 113 -4.95 5.33 17.77
C GLY A 113 -5.60 6.04 18.95
N ALA A 114 -5.41 5.49 20.14
CA ALA A 114 -5.86 6.09 21.39
C ALA A 114 -4.79 5.89 22.47
N ASP A 115 -4.55 6.92 23.27
CA ASP A 115 -3.79 6.78 24.49
C ASP A 115 -4.67 6.25 25.63
N TYR A 116 -4.03 5.62 26.61
CA TYR A 116 -4.69 5.16 27.81
C TYR A 116 -3.79 5.27 29.02
N THR A 117 -4.42 5.35 30.19
CA THR A 117 -3.73 5.25 31.48
C THR A 117 -4.41 4.18 32.32
N ILE A 118 -3.73 3.07 32.58
CA ILE A 118 -4.23 1.97 33.42
C ILE A 118 -3.25 1.78 34.57
N SER A 119 -3.75 1.82 35.81
CA SER A 119 -2.94 1.63 37.02
C SER A 119 -1.72 2.56 37.11
N GLY A 120 -1.85 3.78 36.58
CA GLY A 120 -0.77 4.77 36.55
C GLY A 120 0.27 4.58 35.44
N GLN A 121 0.12 3.58 34.58
CA GLN A 121 0.95 3.40 33.38
C GLN A 121 0.28 4.00 32.15
N TYR A 122 1.03 4.83 31.43
CA TYR A 122 0.62 5.44 30.17
C TYR A 122 1.02 4.55 28.99
N GLY A 123 0.11 4.39 28.03
CA GLY A 123 0.36 3.59 26.84
C GLY A 123 -0.45 4.05 25.63
N TRP A 124 -0.17 3.41 24.49
CA TRP A 124 -0.84 3.66 23.22
C TRP A 124 -1.32 2.36 22.60
N VAL A 125 -2.48 2.41 21.97
CA VAL A 125 -2.99 1.36 21.09
C VAL A 125 -3.32 1.95 19.73
N PHE A 126 -3.09 1.17 18.68
CA PHE A 126 -3.47 1.48 17.30
C PHE A 126 -4.42 0.39 16.81
N GLY A 127 -5.33 0.75 15.91
CA GLY A 127 -6.04 -0.25 15.13
C GLY A 127 -5.21 -0.73 13.93
N GLU A 128 -5.72 -1.75 13.25
CA GLU A 128 -5.02 -2.49 12.18
C GLU A 128 -4.67 -1.70 10.90
N GLY A 129 -5.34 -0.57 10.66
CA GLY A 129 -5.23 0.26 9.46
C GLY A 129 -6.34 0.01 8.43
N THR A 130 -6.73 1.08 7.73
CA THR A 130 -7.62 1.03 6.56
C THR A 130 -6.85 1.51 5.33
N GLN A 131 -6.71 0.66 4.31
CA GLN A 131 -6.19 1.07 2.99
C GLN A 131 -7.31 1.71 2.16
N LEU A 132 -7.03 2.87 1.55
CA LEU A 132 -7.97 3.56 0.67
C LEU A 132 -7.72 3.22 -0.81
N THR A 133 -8.76 2.77 -1.50
CA THR A 133 -8.78 2.55 -2.96
C THR A 133 -9.64 3.60 -3.64
N VAL A 134 -9.11 4.27 -4.67
CA VAL A 134 -9.86 5.27 -5.42
C VAL A 134 -10.47 4.63 -6.66
N LEU A 135 -11.79 4.74 -6.79
CA LEU A 135 -12.55 4.18 -7.91
C LEU A 135 -12.69 5.19 -9.04
N GLY A 136 -12.83 4.69 -10.27
CA GLY A 136 -13.13 5.52 -11.45
C GLY A 136 -11.96 6.34 -11.98
N GLN A 137 -10.73 6.13 -11.49
CA GLN A 137 -9.56 6.77 -12.07
C GLN A 137 -9.35 6.30 -13.52
N PRO A 138 -9.09 7.23 -14.48
CA PRO A 138 -8.86 6.88 -15.87
C PRO A 138 -7.69 5.90 -16.03
N LYS A 139 -7.94 4.80 -16.74
CA LYS A 139 -6.90 3.82 -17.08
C LYS A 139 -5.88 4.45 -18.01
N ALA A 140 -4.62 4.13 -17.79
CA ALA A 140 -3.51 4.58 -18.62
C ALA A 140 -2.66 3.38 -19.03
N SER A 141 -2.44 3.22 -20.33
CA SER A 141 -1.57 2.17 -20.86
C SER A 141 -0.08 2.50 -20.58
N PRO A 142 0.76 1.49 -20.32
CA PRO A 142 2.17 1.70 -20.03
C PRO A 142 2.96 2.22 -21.23
N SER A 143 3.90 3.12 -20.94
CA SER A 143 5.02 3.41 -21.83
C SER A 143 6.17 2.46 -21.50
N VAL A 144 6.57 1.66 -22.49
CA VAL A 144 7.64 0.67 -22.37
C VAL A 144 8.89 1.21 -23.04
N THR A 145 10.04 1.05 -22.41
CA THR A 145 11.34 1.42 -22.99
C THR A 145 12.34 0.33 -22.66
N LEU A 146 13.03 -0.17 -23.69
CA LEU A 146 14.03 -1.22 -23.54
C LEU A 146 15.44 -0.64 -23.69
N PHE A 147 16.25 -0.81 -22.64
CA PHE A 147 17.64 -0.42 -22.62
C PHE A 147 18.55 -1.65 -22.84
N PRO A 148 19.50 -1.58 -23.79
CA PRO A 148 20.52 -2.61 -23.96
C PRO A 148 21.53 -2.57 -22.79
N PRO A 149 22.37 -3.61 -22.64
CA PRO A 149 23.49 -3.58 -21.69
C PRO A 149 24.42 -2.41 -21.99
N SER A 150 24.91 -1.73 -20.96
CA SER A 150 25.84 -0.61 -21.15
C SER A 150 27.23 -1.12 -21.58
N SER A 151 28.02 -0.24 -22.20
CA SER A 151 29.38 -0.61 -22.62
C SER A 151 30.29 -0.93 -21.42
N GLU A 152 30.11 -0.22 -20.31
CA GLU A 152 30.82 -0.46 -19.05
C GLU A 152 30.47 -1.83 -18.46
N GLU A 153 29.19 -2.22 -18.51
CA GLU A 153 28.73 -3.52 -18.03
C GLU A 153 29.31 -4.66 -18.87
N LEU A 154 29.28 -4.51 -20.20
CA LEU A 154 29.90 -5.46 -21.12
C LEU A 154 31.41 -5.57 -20.90
N GLY A 155 32.08 -4.45 -20.60
CA GLY A 155 33.49 -4.41 -20.21
C GLY A 155 33.79 -5.16 -18.91
N ALA A 156 32.82 -5.23 -18.00
CA ALA A 156 32.88 -6.01 -16.75
C ALA A 156 32.42 -7.48 -16.92
N ASN A 157 32.31 -7.97 -18.16
CA ASN A 157 31.87 -9.32 -18.51
C ASN A 157 30.46 -9.69 -18.01
N LYS A 158 29.55 -8.71 -17.99
CA LYS A 158 28.13 -8.89 -17.65
C LYS A 158 27.24 -8.28 -18.73
N ALA A 159 25.99 -8.70 -18.79
CA ALA A 159 25.03 -8.12 -19.72
C ALA A 159 23.62 -8.14 -19.10
N THR A 160 23.03 -6.97 -18.88
CA THR A 160 21.67 -6.85 -18.35
C THR A 160 20.85 -5.96 -19.26
N LEU A 161 19.72 -6.47 -19.75
CA LEU A 161 18.70 -5.63 -20.37
C LEU A 161 17.77 -5.06 -19.30
N VAL A 162 17.36 -3.81 -19.48
CA VAL A 162 16.40 -3.16 -18.58
C VAL A 162 15.16 -2.76 -19.39
N CYS A 163 14.02 -3.28 -18.99
CA CYS A 163 12.72 -2.86 -19.50
C CYS A 163 12.05 -1.94 -18.47
N LEU A 164 12.04 -0.64 -18.77
CA LEU A 164 11.34 0.36 -17.98
C LEU A 164 9.87 0.41 -18.42
N ILE A 165 8.97 0.34 -17.45
CA ILE A 165 7.53 0.37 -17.64
C ILE A 165 7.02 1.55 -16.82
N SER A 166 6.40 2.52 -17.47
CA SER A 166 6.08 3.80 -16.83
C SER A 166 4.69 4.30 -17.20
N ASP A 167 4.15 5.21 -16.39
CA ASP A 167 2.95 5.97 -16.66
C ASP A 167 1.69 5.11 -16.91
N PHE A 168 1.57 3.97 -16.22
CA PHE A 168 0.41 3.09 -16.29
C PHE A 168 -0.50 3.16 -15.07
N TYR A 169 -1.78 2.87 -15.27
CA TYR A 169 -2.78 2.76 -14.21
C TYR A 169 -3.92 1.82 -14.64
N PRO A 170 -4.38 0.86 -13.82
CA PRO A 170 -3.99 0.56 -12.43
C PRO A 170 -2.62 -0.16 -12.31
N SER A 171 -2.17 -0.46 -11.09
CA SER A 171 -0.84 -1.00 -10.80
C SER A 171 -0.56 -2.42 -11.34
N GLY A 172 -1.57 -3.18 -11.76
CA GLY A 172 -1.40 -4.56 -12.21
C GLY A 172 -0.73 -4.69 -13.58
N VAL A 173 0.50 -5.19 -13.63
CA VAL A 173 1.23 -5.50 -14.88
C VAL A 173 1.88 -6.88 -14.83
N THR A 174 1.95 -7.52 -15.99
CA THR A 174 2.71 -8.77 -16.19
C THR A 174 3.75 -8.55 -17.28
N VAL A 175 4.97 -9.02 -17.04
CA VAL A 175 6.11 -8.85 -17.97
C VAL A 175 6.56 -10.21 -18.47
N ALA A 176 6.81 -10.32 -19.78
CA ALA A 176 7.39 -11.48 -20.43
C ALA A 176 8.54 -11.07 -21.35
N TRP A 177 9.63 -11.83 -21.30
CA TRP A 177 10.79 -11.61 -22.16
C TRP A 177 10.84 -12.63 -23.29
N LYS A 178 11.36 -12.19 -24.45
CA LYS A 178 11.66 -13.08 -25.58
C LYS A 178 13.07 -12.78 -26.11
N ALA A 179 13.75 -13.83 -26.57
CA ALA A 179 14.98 -13.74 -27.36
C ALA A 179 14.70 -14.40 -28.72
N ASP A 180 14.88 -13.65 -29.81
CA ASP A 180 14.56 -14.08 -31.18
C ASP A 180 13.14 -14.72 -31.30
N GLY A 181 12.18 -14.12 -30.59
CA GLY A 181 10.78 -14.59 -30.55
C GLY A 181 10.48 -15.74 -29.57
N SER A 182 11.50 -16.38 -29.01
CA SER A 182 11.36 -17.49 -28.05
C SER A 182 11.30 -16.99 -26.60
N PRO A 183 10.39 -17.50 -25.74
CA PRO A 183 10.26 -17.04 -24.36
C PRO A 183 11.54 -17.23 -23.53
N VAL A 184 11.87 -16.24 -22.70
CA VAL A 184 12.98 -16.28 -21.75
C VAL A 184 12.45 -16.01 -20.34
N THR A 185 12.78 -16.90 -19.40
CA THR A 185 12.38 -16.79 -18.00
C THR A 185 13.59 -16.80 -17.05
N GLN A 186 14.71 -17.39 -17.47
CA GLN A 186 15.92 -17.44 -16.65
C GLN A 186 16.58 -16.07 -16.59
N GLY A 187 16.94 -15.62 -15.38
CA GLY A 187 17.59 -14.32 -15.16
C GLY A 187 16.63 -13.12 -15.24
N VAL A 188 15.32 -13.37 -15.29
CA VAL A 188 14.29 -12.33 -15.27
C VAL A 188 13.95 -11.96 -13.83
N GLU A 189 14.09 -10.68 -13.51
CA GLU A 189 13.65 -10.11 -12.23
C GLU A 189 12.78 -8.89 -12.50
N THR A 190 11.59 -8.83 -11.89
CA THR A 190 10.65 -7.71 -12.08
C THR A 190 10.34 -7.06 -10.75
N THR A 191 10.47 -5.74 -10.67
CA THR A 191 10.16 -4.98 -9.46
C THR A 191 8.66 -4.92 -9.23
N LYS A 192 8.25 -4.77 -7.96
CA LYS A 192 6.88 -4.39 -7.67
C LYS A 192 6.60 -2.99 -8.24
N PRO A 193 5.43 -2.75 -8.86
CA PRO A 193 5.01 -1.42 -9.28
C PRO A 193 5.04 -0.44 -8.11
N SER A 194 5.55 0.75 -8.37
CA SER A 194 5.65 1.84 -7.40
C SER A 194 4.96 3.08 -7.96
N LYS A 195 4.26 3.81 -7.08
CA LYS A 195 3.51 5.00 -7.46
C LYS A 195 4.46 6.16 -7.73
N GLN A 196 4.34 6.77 -8.90
CA GLN A 196 5.08 7.95 -9.35
C GLN A 196 4.38 9.23 -8.87
N SER A 197 5.08 10.37 -8.99
CA SER A 197 4.57 11.68 -8.59
C SER A 197 3.35 12.16 -9.39
N ASN A 198 3.11 11.57 -10.57
CA ASN A 198 1.95 11.85 -11.43
C ASN A 198 0.74 10.93 -11.14
N ASN A 199 0.73 10.22 -10.00
CA ASN A 199 -0.31 9.26 -9.57
C ASN A 199 -0.51 8.06 -10.51
N LYS A 200 0.49 7.76 -11.34
CA LYS A 200 0.57 6.52 -12.11
C LYS A 200 1.64 5.61 -11.53
N TYR A 201 1.78 4.39 -12.06
CA TYR A 201 2.76 3.42 -11.60
C TYR A 201 3.92 3.29 -12.58
N ALA A 202 5.09 2.97 -12.02
CA ALA A 202 6.25 2.50 -12.75
C ALA A 202 6.78 1.19 -12.16
N ALA A 203 7.34 0.37 -13.03
CA ALA A 203 8.05 -0.85 -12.69
C ALA A 203 9.25 -1.02 -13.62
N SER A 204 10.20 -1.87 -13.25
CA SER A 204 11.30 -2.26 -14.11
C SER A 204 11.44 -3.77 -14.12
N SER A 205 11.73 -4.33 -15.28
CA SER A 205 12.11 -5.73 -15.42
C SER A 205 13.53 -5.81 -15.95
N TYR A 206 14.31 -6.71 -15.40
CA TYR A 206 15.71 -6.93 -15.71
C TYR A 206 15.86 -8.32 -16.31
N LEU A 207 16.64 -8.44 -17.38
CA LEU A 207 17.04 -9.72 -17.94
C LEU A 207 18.56 -9.82 -17.90
N SER A 208 19.07 -10.61 -16.96
CA SER A 208 20.50 -10.85 -16.76
C SER A 208 20.99 -12.01 -17.62
N LEU A 209 22.04 -11.77 -18.40
CA LEU A 209 22.64 -12.70 -19.38
C LEU A 209 24.17 -12.63 -19.32
N THR A 210 24.83 -13.51 -20.08
CA THR A 210 26.25 -13.36 -20.40
C THR A 210 26.43 -12.50 -21.67
N PRO A 211 27.56 -11.80 -21.84
CA PRO A 211 27.85 -11.07 -23.07
C PRO A 211 27.79 -11.94 -24.34
N ASP A 212 28.19 -13.20 -24.26
CA ASP A 212 28.13 -14.14 -25.38
C ASP A 212 26.68 -14.45 -25.79
N LYS A 213 25.79 -14.67 -24.81
CA LYS A 213 24.35 -14.86 -25.07
C LYS A 213 23.71 -13.60 -25.64
N TRP A 214 24.05 -12.43 -25.11
CA TRP A 214 23.58 -11.15 -25.65
C TRP A 214 23.95 -11.01 -27.13
N LYS A 215 25.22 -11.28 -27.49
CA LYS A 215 25.73 -11.17 -28.86
C LYS A 215 25.27 -12.28 -29.80
N SER A 216 24.93 -13.46 -29.27
CA SER A 216 24.50 -14.60 -30.09
C SER A 216 23.07 -14.44 -30.63
N HIS A 217 22.24 -13.66 -29.94
CA HIS A 217 20.86 -13.39 -30.34
C HIS A 217 20.75 -12.13 -31.19
N SER A 218 19.78 -12.10 -32.10
CA SER A 218 19.56 -10.96 -33.00
C SER A 218 18.70 -9.87 -32.37
N SER A 219 17.75 -10.28 -31.53
CA SER A 219 16.74 -9.41 -30.92
C SER A 219 16.31 -9.94 -29.55
N PHE A 220 15.93 -9.01 -28.68
CA PHE A 220 15.28 -9.25 -27.41
C PHE A 220 14.05 -8.35 -27.32
N SER A 221 12.94 -8.90 -26.83
CA SER A 221 11.70 -8.17 -26.67
C SER A 221 11.23 -8.22 -25.23
N CYS A 222 10.79 -7.08 -24.71
CA CYS A 222 10.05 -6.99 -23.46
C CYS A 222 8.58 -6.75 -23.77
N LEU A 223 7.72 -7.70 -23.40
CA LEU A 223 6.27 -7.65 -23.58
C LEU A 223 5.61 -7.39 -22.23
N VAL A 224 4.78 -6.35 -22.17
CA VAL A 224 4.05 -5.92 -20.98
C VAL A 224 2.56 -6.04 -21.23
N THR A 225 1.89 -6.85 -20.42
CA THR A 225 0.43 -6.97 -20.43
C THR A 225 -0.15 -6.15 -19.28
N HIS A 226 -1.06 -5.24 -19.60
CA HIS A 226 -1.74 -4.32 -18.70
C HIS A 226 -3.23 -4.25 -19.08
N GLU A 227 -4.12 -4.49 -18.12
CA GLU A 227 -5.58 -4.49 -18.35
C GLU A 227 -6.02 -5.35 -19.56
N GLY A 228 -5.34 -6.49 -19.78
CA GLY A 228 -5.58 -7.41 -20.89
C GLY A 228 -5.01 -6.99 -22.25
N SER A 229 -4.48 -5.77 -22.37
CA SER A 229 -3.77 -5.29 -23.57
C SER A 229 -2.28 -5.55 -23.44
N THR A 230 -1.60 -5.92 -24.53
CA THR A 230 -0.16 -6.16 -24.52
C THR A 230 0.54 -5.18 -25.44
N CYS A 231 1.58 -4.54 -24.93
CA CYS A 231 2.51 -3.69 -25.65
C CYS A 231 3.94 -4.15 -25.37
N GLY A 232 4.92 -3.67 -26.11
CA GLY A 232 6.29 -4.06 -25.86
C GLY A 232 7.28 -3.38 -26.77
N GLU A 233 8.54 -3.47 -26.39
CA GLU A 233 9.68 -2.92 -27.13
C GLU A 233 10.63 -4.04 -27.53
N GLU A 234 11.29 -3.87 -28.67
CA GLU A 234 12.26 -4.82 -29.22
C GLU A 234 13.57 -4.11 -29.56
N GLY A 235 14.65 -4.64 -29.01
CA GLY A 235 16.01 -4.13 -29.17
C GLY A 235 16.99 -5.28 -29.31
N GLY A 236 18.18 -5.00 -29.83
CA GLY A 236 19.17 -6.05 -30.02
C GLY A 236 20.54 -5.51 -30.38
N PRO A 237 21.59 -6.34 -30.32
CA PRO A 237 22.96 -5.92 -30.57
C PRO A 237 23.15 -5.25 -31.93
N ARG A 238 22.41 -5.72 -32.95
CA ARG A 238 22.52 -5.21 -34.33
C ARG A 238 21.87 -3.84 -34.55
N ARG A 239 20.87 -3.45 -33.74
CA ARG A 239 20.24 -2.12 -33.84
C ARG A 239 21.06 -1.03 -33.14
N VAL A 240 21.79 -1.38 -32.09
CA VAL A 240 22.61 -0.44 -31.32
C VAL A 240 23.86 0.01 -32.09
N LEU A 241 24.39 -0.85 -32.98
CA LEU A 241 25.60 -0.58 -33.76
C LEU A 241 25.41 0.32 -35.00
N LEU A 242 24.18 0.73 -35.32
CA LEU A 242 23.88 1.59 -36.48
C LEU A 242 23.74 3.08 -36.11
N GLY A 243 23.98 3.44 -34.84
CA GLY A 243 23.80 4.79 -34.30
C GLY A 243 25.08 5.51 -33.87
N SER A 244 26.25 5.11 -34.37
CA SER A 244 27.54 5.76 -34.11
C SER A 244 28.23 6.19 -35.40
#